data_AF-A0A1F4X9N3-F1
#
_entry.id   AF-A0A1F4X9N3-F1
#
_cell.length_a   1.000
_cell.length_b   1.000
_cell.length_c   1.000
_cell.angle_alpha   90.00
_cell.angle_beta   90.00
_cell.angle_gamma   90.00
#
_symmetry.space_group_name_H-M   'P 1'
#
loop_
_entity.id
_entity.type
_entity.pdbx_description
1 polymer ?
#
loop_
_entity_poly.entity_id
_entity_poly.type
_entity_poly.pdbx_seq_one_letter_code
_entity_poly.pdbx_strand_id
1 'polypeptide(L)'
;MKKVTAMALVVSSLVVMGSISPVYADDSTGVFPSLLQRIMERFGLNKTDVETVIEQHRNEMQEQNRLRVENKLQEAVDNGTLSSEKKALLLQKMAEWQDNRGEWSDLTPEERHVKAEEHRNEMQEWAANNGIDLSTLGEIMGRGPSRGLGQGRGDGFGGGGRF
;
A
#
# COMPACT_ATOMS: atom_id res chain seq x y z
N MET A 1 51.51 -3.33 0.46
CA MET A 1 50.97 -2.87 1.75
C MET A 1 49.79 -1.95 1.49
N LYS A 2 48.62 -2.30 2.02
CA LYS A 2 47.32 -1.63 1.81
C LYS A 2 47.33 -0.25 2.49
N LYS A 3 46.80 0.78 1.84
CA LYS A 3 46.30 1.99 2.51
C LYS A 3 44.91 2.29 1.97
N VAL A 4 43.92 1.94 2.77
CA VAL A 4 42.49 2.12 2.53
C VAL A 4 42.17 3.59 2.77
N THR A 5 41.62 4.28 1.78
CA THR A 5 41.06 5.63 1.93
C THR A 5 39.71 5.52 2.63
N ALA A 6 39.67 5.96 3.89
CA ALA A 6 38.46 6.05 4.69
C ALA A 6 37.57 7.17 4.14
N MET A 7 36.37 6.80 3.69
CA MET A 7 35.31 7.74 3.32
C MET A 7 34.51 8.03 4.59
N ALA A 8 34.71 9.23 5.17
CA ALA A 8 33.97 9.71 6.31
C ALA A 8 32.55 10.11 5.86
N LEU A 9 31.57 9.25 6.11
CA LEU A 9 30.15 9.58 6.00
C LEU A 9 29.72 10.35 7.25
N VAL A 10 29.64 11.67 7.12
CA VAL A 10 29.01 12.54 8.12
C VAL A 10 27.50 12.44 7.92
N VAL A 11 26.83 11.63 8.75
CA VAL A 11 25.36 11.60 8.81
C VAL A 11 24.92 12.74 9.74
N SER A 12 24.64 13.90 9.16
CA SER A 12 23.97 15.00 9.85
C SER A 12 22.50 14.64 10.03
N SER A 13 22.12 14.19 11.23
CA SER A 13 20.73 14.00 11.63
C SER A 13 20.05 15.36 11.80
N LEU A 14 19.39 15.84 10.74
CA LEU A 14 18.44 16.94 10.82
C LEU A 14 17.12 16.39 11.40
N VAL A 15 16.92 16.59 12.70
CA VAL A 15 15.61 16.38 13.32
C VAL A 15 14.74 17.59 12.96
N VAL A 16 13.92 17.44 11.93
CA VAL A 16 12.83 18.39 11.65
C VAL A 16 11.67 17.99 12.56
N MET A 17 11.50 18.71 13.67
CA MET A 17 10.24 18.71 14.42
C MET A 17 9.15 19.26 13.50
N GLY A 18 8.33 18.36 12.96
CA GLY A 18 7.16 18.72 12.16
C GLY A 18 6.11 19.40 13.04
N SER A 19 5.88 20.69 12.78
CA SER A 19 4.71 21.42 13.21
C SER A 19 3.43 20.73 12.71
N ILE A 20 2.51 20.42 13.63
CA ILE A 20 1.20 19.85 13.33
C ILE A 20 0.37 20.94 12.63
N SER A 21 0.44 21.02 11.31
CA SER A 21 -0.51 21.81 10.53
C SER A 21 -1.85 21.06 10.52
N PRO A 22 -2.98 21.70 10.84
CA PRO A 22 -4.28 21.10 10.57
C PRO A 22 -4.43 20.99 9.04
N VAL A 23 -4.42 19.75 8.54
CA VAL A 23 -4.83 19.46 7.16
C VAL A 23 -6.33 19.72 7.11
N TYR A 24 -6.74 20.72 6.33
CA TYR A 24 -8.14 20.88 5.96
C TYR A 24 -8.48 19.74 5.01
N ALA A 25 -9.33 18.81 5.46
CA ALA A 25 -9.92 17.82 4.60
C ALA A 25 -10.70 18.56 3.49
N ASP A 26 -10.28 18.34 2.25
CA ASP A 26 -11.00 18.82 1.07
C ASP A 26 -12.41 18.22 1.05
N ASP A 27 -13.38 19.03 0.64
CA ASP A 27 -14.83 18.74 0.61
C ASP A 27 -15.17 17.76 -0.54
N SER A 28 -14.32 16.74 -0.70
CA SER A 28 -14.61 15.59 -1.54
C SER A 28 -15.81 14.91 -0.90
N THR A 29 -16.96 15.06 -1.55
CA THR A 29 -18.19 14.34 -1.24
C THR A 29 -17.87 12.85 -1.17
N GLY A 30 -17.56 12.37 0.04
CA GLY A 30 -17.18 11.00 0.29
C GLY A 30 -18.29 10.12 -0.23
N VAL A 31 -18.00 9.38 -1.30
CA VAL A 31 -18.94 8.38 -1.85
C VAL A 31 -19.05 7.30 -0.79
N PHE A 32 -19.93 7.52 0.17
CA PHE A 32 -20.20 6.55 1.21
C PHE A 32 -20.79 5.32 0.55
N PRO A 33 -20.24 4.12 0.81
CA PRO A 33 -20.85 2.89 0.35
C PRO A 33 -22.33 2.88 0.76
N SER A 34 -23.21 2.47 -0.15
CA SER A 34 -24.67 2.50 0.05
C SER A 34 -25.12 1.77 1.32
N LEU A 35 -24.34 0.81 1.80
CA LEU A 35 -24.56 0.13 3.08
C LEU A 35 -24.34 1.06 4.28
N LEU A 36 -23.27 1.87 4.29
CA LEU A 36 -22.96 2.74 5.41
C LEU A 36 -23.97 3.87 5.55
N GLN A 37 -24.44 4.43 4.43
CA GLN A 37 -25.53 5.40 4.43
C GLN A 37 -26.79 4.84 5.10
N ARG A 38 -27.19 3.61 4.75
CA ARG A 38 -28.35 2.92 5.37
C ARG A 38 -28.14 2.66 6.87
N ILE A 39 -26.91 2.36 7.29
CA ILE A 39 -26.58 2.17 8.72
C ILE A 39 -26.72 3.51 9.46
N MET A 40 -26.15 4.59 8.91
CA MET A 40 -26.25 5.92 9.51
C MET A 40 -27.71 6.38 9.63
N GLU A 41 -28.51 6.22 8.58
CA GLU A 41 -29.93 6.54 8.59
C GLU A 41 -30.71 5.69 9.60
N ARG A 42 -30.44 4.38 9.65
CA ARG A 42 -31.15 3.45 10.55
C ARG A 42 -30.89 3.74 12.03
N PHE A 43 -29.69 4.19 12.37
CA PHE A 43 -29.26 4.43 13.75
C PHE A 43 -29.15 5.92 14.11
N GLY A 44 -29.46 6.82 13.18
CA GLY A 44 -29.41 8.27 13.40
C GLY A 44 -28.00 8.80 13.68
N LEU A 45 -26.97 8.26 13.01
CA LEU A 45 -25.58 8.64 13.24
C LEU A 45 -25.22 9.95 12.53
N ASN A 46 -24.40 10.78 13.16
CA ASN A 46 -23.86 12.00 12.56
C ASN A 46 -22.81 11.65 11.49
N LYS A 47 -22.92 12.28 10.31
CA LYS A 47 -22.02 12.05 9.17
C LYS A 47 -20.56 12.37 9.52
N THR A 48 -20.29 13.53 10.09
CA THR A 48 -18.95 14.00 10.44
C THR A 48 -18.28 13.12 11.51
N ASP A 49 -19.05 12.67 12.50
CA ASP A 49 -18.52 11.75 13.52
C ASP A 49 -18.14 10.39 12.89
N VAL A 50 -18.95 9.89 11.95
CA VAL A 50 -18.68 8.65 11.22
C VAL A 50 -17.48 8.79 10.29
N GLU A 51 -17.34 9.91 9.59
CA GLU A 51 -16.15 10.25 8.77
C GLU A 51 -14.89 10.19 9.63
N THR A 52 -14.93 10.86 10.78
CA THR A 52 -13.81 10.92 11.73
C THR A 52 -13.40 9.53 12.22
N VAL A 53 -14.36 8.69 12.65
CA VAL A 53 -14.08 7.32 13.11
C VAL A 53 -13.50 6.47 11.99
N ILE A 54 -14.02 6.60 10.76
CA ILE A 54 -13.51 5.85 9.62
C ILE A 54 -12.08 6.28 9.28
N GLU A 55 -11.79 7.58 9.30
CA GLU A 55 -10.44 8.08 9.05
C GLU A 55 -9.45 7.60 10.12
N GLN A 56 -9.82 7.69 11.40
CA GLN A 56 -9.03 7.14 12.51
C GLN A 56 -8.75 5.66 12.29
N HIS A 57 -9.77 4.86 12.00
CA HIS A 57 -9.61 3.44 11.75
C HIS A 57 -8.74 3.16 10.52
N ARG A 58 -8.88 3.93 9.44
CA ARG A 58 -8.01 3.81 8.26
C ARG A 58 -6.56 4.06 8.62
N ASN A 59 -6.27 5.09 9.41
CA ASN A 59 -4.92 5.42 9.85
C ASN A 59 -4.33 4.32 10.75
N GLU A 60 -5.11 3.78 11.69
CA GLU A 60 -4.71 2.63 12.51
C GLU A 60 -4.36 1.41 11.64
N MET A 61 -5.22 1.09 10.67
CA MET A 61 -5.00 -0.04 9.77
C MET A 61 -3.79 0.16 8.87
N GLN A 62 -3.51 1.39 8.42
CA GLN A 62 -2.31 1.72 7.66
C GLN A 62 -1.06 1.48 8.49
N GLU A 63 -1.05 1.91 9.75
CA GLU A 63 0.08 1.72 10.65
C GLU A 63 0.30 0.24 10.98
N GLN A 64 -0.77 -0.50 11.29
CA GLN A 64 -0.69 -1.95 11.51
C GLN A 64 -0.14 -2.67 10.27
N ASN A 65 -0.56 -2.25 9.08
CA ASN A 65 -0.05 -2.81 7.84
C ASN A 65 1.43 -2.49 7.63
N ARG A 66 1.87 -1.26 7.92
CA ARG A 66 3.28 -0.86 7.87
C ARG A 66 4.14 -1.74 8.76
N LEU A 67 3.76 -1.88 10.04
CA LEU A 67 4.47 -2.73 11.01
C LEU A 67 4.51 -4.19 10.57
N ARG A 68 3.38 -4.73 10.09
CA ARG A 68 3.30 -6.11 9.59
C ARG A 68 4.28 -6.36 8.45
N VAL A 69 4.39 -5.41 7.52
CA VAL A 69 5.30 -5.50 6.37
C VAL A 69 6.74 -5.37 6.81
N GLU A 70 7.05 -4.42 7.68
CA GLU A 70 8.40 -4.25 8.21
C GLU A 70 8.90 -5.49 8.95
N ASN A 71 8.03 -6.12 9.75
CA ASN A 71 8.33 -7.37 10.44
C ASN A 71 8.61 -8.52 9.46
N LYS A 72 7.81 -8.65 8.41
CA LYS A 72 8.01 -9.67 7.36
C LYS A 72 9.31 -9.46 6.59
N LEU A 73 9.67 -8.21 6.31
CA LEU A 73 10.97 -7.90 5.71
C LEU A 73 12.12 -8.19 6.67
N GLN A 74 11.96 -7.94 7.98
CA GLN A 74 12.96 -8.31 8.97
C GLN A 74 13.14 -9.83 9.03
N GLU A 75 12.05 -10.58 9.07
CA GLU A 75 12.09 -12.05 9.03
C GLU A 75 12.79 -12.56 7.76
N ALA A 76 12.57 -11.93 6.61
CA ALA A 76 13.29 -12.25 5.37
C ALA A 76 14.80 -11.96 5.45
N VAL A 77 15.19 -10.90 6.18
CA VAL A 77 16.60 -10.60 6.46
C VAL A 77 17.21 -11.64 7.39
N ASP A 78 16.50 -11.99 8.47
CA ASP A 78 16.95 -12.97 9.46
C ASP A 78 17.09 -14.36 8.83
N ASN A 79 16.19 -14.71 7.90
CA ASN A 79 16.23 -15.95 7.12
C ASN A 79 17.23 -15.91 5.94
N GLY A 80 17.88 -14.76 5.69
CA GLY A 80 18.88 -14.59 4.63
C GLY A 80 18.32 -14.55 3.21
N THR A 81 17.00 -14.48 3.03
CA THR A 81 16.35 -14.36 1.71
C THR A 81 16.38 -12.92 1.20
N LEU A 82 16.59 -11.95 2.09
CA LEU A 82 16.72 -10.53 1.79
C LEU A 82 17.96 -9.95 2.49
N SER A 83 18.65 -8.98 1.88
CA SER A 83 19.73 -8.25 2.58
C SER A 83 19.18 -7.03 3.33
N SER A 84 19.90 -6.57 4.36
CA SER A 84 19.53 -5.37 5.10
C SER A 84 19.45 -4.12 4.21
N GLU A 85 20.33 -4.00 3.21
CA GLU A 85 20.27 -2.88 2.26
C GLU A 85 18.99 -2.94 1.40
N LYS A 86 18.61 -4.14 0.93
CA LYS A 86 17.38 -4.33 0.14
C LYS A 86 16.12 -4.10 0.97
N LYS A 87 16.12 -4.45 2.26
CA LYS A 87 15.04 -4.09 3.19
C LYS A 87 14.84 -2.57 3.23
N ALA A 88 15.92 -1.79 3.38
CA ALA A 88 15.83 -0.34 3.44
C ALA A 88 15.26 0.25 2.14
N LEU A 89 15.71 -0.22 0.97
CA LEU A 89 15.19 0.19 -0.34
C LEU A 89 13.69 -0.11 -0.48
N LEU A 90 13.25 -1.28 -0.04
CA LEU A 90 11.84 -1.67 -0.07
C LEU A 90 10.97 -0.81 0.83
N LEU A 91 11.43 -0.50 2.06
CA LEU A 91 10.72 0.38 2.97
C LEU A 91 10.58 1.80 2.40
N GLN A 92 11.65 2.33 1.81
CA GLN A 92 11.60 3.63 1.14
C GLN A 92 10.60 3.63 -0.02
N LYS A 93 10.68 2.65 -0.92
CA LYS A 93 9.77 2.57 -2.08
C LYS A 93 8.31 2.41 -1.67
N MET A 94 8.04 1.69 -0.57
CA MET A 94 6.69 1.55 -0.03
C MET A 94 6.14 2.84 0.58
N ALA A 95 6.99 3.66 1.21
CA ALA A 95 6.58 4.97 1.71
C ALA A 95 6.20 5.90 0.55
N GLU A 96 7.06 5.98 -0.49
CA GLU A 96 6.79 6.78 -1.71
C GLU A 96 5.43 6.44 -2.33
N TRP A 97 5.06 5.16 -2.34
CA TRP A 97 3.78 4.72 -2.87
C TRP A 97 2.59 4.95 -1.97
N GLN A 98 2.79 4.90 -0.66
CA GLN A 98 1.73 5.20 0.28
C GLN A 98 1.26 6.65 0.09
N ASP A 99 2.21 7.55 -0.15
CA ASP A 99 1.94 8.96 -0.45
C ASP A 99 1.21 9.13 -1.79
N ASN A 100 1.53 8.32 -2.79
CA ASN A 100 0.93 8.41 -4.13
C ASN A 100 -0.39 7.60 -4.30
N ARG A 101 -0.95 7.01 -3.23
CA ARG A 101 -2.19 6.21 -3.35
C ARG A 101 -3.39 7.02 -3.80
N GLY A 102 -3.43 8.31 -3.49
CA GLY A 102 -4.52 9.21 -3.87
C GLY A 102 -4.68 9.32 -5.39
N GLU A 103 -3.60 9.13 -6.15
CA GLU A 103 -3.65 9.33 -7.61
C GLU A 103 -4.44 8.25 -8.38
N TRP A 104 -5.01 7.26 -7.68
CA TRP A 104 -5.78 6.16 -8.25
C TRP A 104 -7.28 6.25 -7.96
N SER A 105 -7.71 7.14 -7.04
CA SER A 105 -9.10 7.22 -6.59
C SER A 105 -10.04 7.69 -7.71
N ASP A 106 -9.57 8.59 -8.56
CA ASP A 106 -10.42 9.33 -9.49
C ASP A 106 -10.39 8.76 -10.92
N LEU A 107 -9.58 7.72 -11.14
CA LEU A 107 -9.40 7.11 -12.45
C LEU A 107 -10.58 6.22 -12.82
N THR A 108 -10.99 6.30 -14.09
CA THR A 108 -11.90 5.34 -14.72
C THR A 108 -11.29 3.93 -14.75
N PRO A 109 -12.09 2.86 -14.94
CA PRO A 109 -11.56 1.50 -15.05
C PRO A 109 -10.47 1.35 -16.13
N GLU A 110 -10.65 2.00 -17.28
CA GLU A 110 -9.71 1.99 -18.41
C GLU A 110 -8.40 2.71 -18.06
N GLU A 111 -8.49 3.93 -17.50
CA GLU A 111 -7.31 4.69 -17.06
C GLU A 111 -6.57 3.97 -15.93
N ARG A 112 -7.31 3.32 -15.03
CA ARG A 112 -6.72 2.50 -13.96
C ARG A 112 -5.98 1.29 -14.51
N HIS A 113 -6.45 0.69 -15.60
CA HIS A 113 -5.74 -0.40 -16.26
C HIS A 113 -4.41 0.07 -16.85
N VAL A 114 -4.43 1.19 -17.58
CA VAL A 114 -3.22 1.80 -18.17
C VAL A 114 -2.23 2.17 -17.07
N LYS A 115 -2.68 2.89 -16.03
CA LYS A 115 -1.82 3.26 -14.90
C LYS A 115 -1.28 2.05 -14.14
N ALA A 116 -2.04 0.96 -14.06
CA ALA A 116 -1.56 -0.29 -13.48
C ALA A 116 -0.47 -0.95 -14.32
N GLU A 117 -0.53 -0.87 -15.65
CA GLU A 117 0.54 -1.32 -16.53
C GLU A 117 1.80 -0.49 -16.37
N GLU A 118 1.66 0.84 -16.40
CA GLU A 118 2.77 1.77 -16.16
C GLU A 118 3.45 1.51 -14.83
N HIS A 119 2.66 1.40 -13.76
CA HIS A 119 3.17 1.11 -12.42
C HIS A 119 3.85 -0.26 -12.32
N ARG A 120 3.34 -1.28 -13.04
CA ARG A 120 3.99 -2.60 -13.10
C ARG A 120 5.35 -2.51 -13.78
N ASN A 121 5.45 -1.78 -14.89
CA ASN A 121 6.69 -1.61 -15.64
C ASN A 121 7.71 -0.81 -14.81
N GLU A 122 7.29 0.31 -14.20
CA GLU A 122 8.11 1.12 -13.30
C GLU A 122 8.71 0.25 -12.19
N MET A 123 7.93 -0.69 -11.64
CA MET A 123 8.41 -1.59 -10.60
C MET A 123 9.35 -2.65 -11.07
N GLN A 124 9.11 -3.23 -12.24
CA GLN A 124 10.03 -4.19 -12.83
C GLN A 124 11.39 -3.54 -13.06
N GLU A 125 11.41 -2.32 -13.60
CA GLU A 125 12.63 -1.54 -13.83
C GLU A 125 13.32 -1.18 -12.51
N TRP A 126 12.58 -0.63 -11.55
CA TRP A 126 13.12 -0.28 -10.24
C TRP A 126 13.72 -1.50 -9.53
N ALA A 127 13.02 -2.63 -9.55
CA ALA A 127 13.49 -3.85 -8.90
C ALA A 127 14.71 -4.43 -9.62
N ALA A 128 14.72 -4.47 -10.95
CA ALA A 128 15.87 -4.92 -11.74
C ALA A 128 17.12 -4.07 -11.46
N ASN A 129 16.98 -2.75 -11.44
CA ASN A 129 18.07 -1.81 -11.16
C ASN A 129 18.67 -1.97 -9.75
N ASN A 130 17.86 -2.44 -8.79
CA ASN A 130 18.26 -2.66 -7.40
C ASN A 130 18.55 -4.14 -7.08
N GLY A 131 18.48 -5.03 -8.08
CA GLY A 131 18.67 -6.47 -7.89
C GLY A 131 17.66 -7.10 -6.94
N ILE A 132 16.43 -6.60 -6.91
CA ILE A 132 15.32 -7.11 -6.10
C ILE A 132 14.46 -8.02 -6.97
N ASP A 133 14.15 -9.22 -6.47
CA ASP A 133 13.18 -10.11 -7.10
C ASP A 133 11.77 -9.79 -6.58
N LEU A 134 10.91 -9.28 -7.47
CA LEU A 134 9.53 -8.95 -7.14
C LEU A 134 8.69 -10.18 -6.77
N SER A 135 9.07 -11.38 -7.23
CA SER A 135 8.37 -12.62 -6.86
C SER A 135 8.58 -12.93 -5.38
N THR A 136 9.81 -12.83 -4.91
CA THR A 136 10.18 -12.94 -3.48
C THR A 136 9.44 -11.91 -2.64
N LEU A 137 9.30 -10.67 -3.13
CA LEU A 137 8.51 -9.65 -2.44
C LEU A 137 7.03 -10.05 -2.34
N GLY A 138 6.45 -10.59 -3.42
CA GLY A 138 5.09 -11.14 -3.42
C GLY A 138 4.91 -12.19 -2.33
N GLU A 139 5.83 -13.16 -2.25
CA GLU A 139 5.83 -14.23 -1.26
C GLU A 139 5.92 -13.70 0.18
N ILE A 140 6.88 -12.82 0.46
CA ILE A 140 7.04 -12.17 1.78
C ILE A 140 5.75 -11.44 2.17
N MET A 141 5.13 -10.74 1.22
CA MET A 141 3.93 -9.95 1.46
C MET A 141 2.66 -10.80 1.57
N GLY A 142 2.75 -12.13 1.39
CA GLY A 142 1.61 -13.04 1.41
C GLY A 142 0.76 -12.98 0.14
N ARG A 143 1.27 -12.33 -0.90
CA ARG A 143 0.78 -12.43 -2.27
C ARG A 143 1.48 -13.65 -2.87
N GLY A 144 1.02 -14.84 -2.47
CA GLY A 144 1.54 -16.10 -3.01
C GLY A 144 1.57 -16.07 -4.54
N PRO A 145 2.38 -16.94 -5.17
CA PRO A 145 2.57 -16.93 -6.62
C PRO A 145 1.20 -16.88 -7.28
N SER A 146 0.97 -15.82 -8.05
CA SER A 146 -0.29 -15.48 -8.69
C SER A 146 -0.95 -16.72 -9.30
N ARG A 147 -1.79 -17.41 -8.54
CA ARG A 147 -2.79 -18.31 -9.11
C ARG A 147 -3.83 -17.37 -9.70
N GLY A 148 -3.58 -17.01 -10.96
CA GLY A 148 -4.47 -16.30 -11.89
C GLY A 148 -5.57 -15.44 -11.27
N LEU A 149 -5.44 -14.13 -11.43
CA LEU A 149 -6.63 -13.29 -11.64
C LEU A 149 -7.30 -13.77 -12.93
N GLY A 150 -8.12 -14.82 -12.85
CA GLY A 150 -8.70 -15.43 -14.04
C GLY A 150 -9.24 -16.86 -13.93
N GLN A 151 -9.57 -17.41 -12.75
CA GLN A 151 -10.48 -18.57 -12.72
C GLN A 151 -11.09 -18.80 -11.33
N GLY A 152 -12.42 -18.68 -11.27
CA GLY A 152 -13.20 -19.10 -10.11
C GLY A 152 -14.00 -17.99 -9.43
N ARG A 153 -15.01 -17.45 -10.12
CA ARG A 153 -16.43 -17.31 -9.68
C ARG A 153 -17.26 -16.65 -10.80
N GLY A 154 -17.23 -17.27 -11.97
CA GLY A 154 -18.27 -17.14 -12.98
C GLY A 154 -18.91 -18.52 -13.09
N ASP A 155 -19.89 -18.79 -12.22
CA ASP A 155 -20.92 -19.83 -12.33
C ASP A 155 -21.73 -19.79 -11.03
N GLY A 156 -22.98 -19.29 -11.11
CA GLY A 156 -23.88 -19.32 -9.96
C GLY A 156 -25.05 -18.34 -9.92
N PHE A 157 -25.37 -17.59 -10.98
CA PHE A 157 -26.69 -16.93 -11.12
C PHE A 157 -27.13 -16.99 -12.58
N GLY A 158 -27.49 -18.19 -13.01
CA GLY A 158 -27.95 -18.49 -14.35
C GLY A 158 -28.76 -19.79 -14.37
N GLY A 159 -29.72 -19.92 -13.45
CA GLY A 159 -30.69 -21.02 -13.43
C GLY A 159 -32.07 -20.48 -13.76
N GLY A 160 -32.46 -20.58 -15.02
CA GLY A 160 -33.83 -20.32 -15.47
C GLY A 160 -34.86 -21.18 -14.72
N GLY A 161 -36.08 -20.67 -14.64
CA GLY A 161 -37.14 -21.25 -13.85
C GLY A 161 -37.53 -22.68 -14.21
N ARG A 162 -38.16 -23.34 -13.24
CA ARG A 162 -39.30 -24.26 -13.36
C ARG A 162 -39.70 -24.73 -11.95
N PHE A 163 -41.02 -24.73 -11.74
CA PHE A 163 -41.84 -25.16 -10.60
C PHE A 163 -41.96 -24.18 -9.44
#